data_AF-A0A964IBY1-F1
#
_entry.id   AF-A0A964IBY1-F1
#
_cell.length_a   1.000
_cell.length_b   1.000
_cell.length_c   1.000
_cell.angle_alpha   90.00
_cell.angle_beta   90.00
_cell.angle_gamma   90.00
#
_symmetry.space_group_name_H-M   'P 1'
#
loop_
_entity.id
_entity.type
_entity.pdbx_description
1 polymer ?
#
loop_
_entity_poly.entity_id
_entity_poly.type
_entity_poly.pdbx_seq_one_letter_code
_entity_poly.pdbx_strand_id
1 'polypeptide(L)'
;MIPSWGLRDSGTRRIRLIALLAVRNGMRHLPGFLRNVAPQADGIVALDDGSSDGSGDLLTQHEAVIEVLRRPAVNASKATTSSNNA
;
A
#
# COMPACT_ATOMS: atom_id res chain seq x y z
N MET A 1 -2.41 7.92 -24.94
CA MET A 1 -1.58 6.73 -24.71
C MET A 1 -2.22 5.97 -23.56
N ILE A 2 -2.78 4.80 -23.84
CA ILE A 2 -3.45 3.95 -22.85
C ILE A 2 -2.35 3.05 -22.26
N PRO A 3 -2.06 3.14 -20.96
CA PRO A 3 -1.05 2.26 -20.38
C PRO A 3 -1.57 0.81 -20.39
N SER A 4 -0.66 -0.13 -20.64
CA SER A 4 -0.98 -1.54 -20.96
C SER A 4 -1.58 -2.36 -19.80
N TRP A 5 -1.88 -1.73 -18.66
CA TRP A 5 -2.62 -2.35 -17.55
C TRP A 5 -4.14 -2.17 -17.68
N GLY A 6 -4.60 -1.42 -18.69
CA GLY A 6 -6.01 -1.25 -19.00
C GLY A 6 -6.64 -2.49 -19.65
N LEU A 7 -7.06 -3.44 -18.84
CA LEU A 7 -8.43 -3.99 -18.83
C LEU A 7 -8.57 -4.84 -17.56
N ARG A 8 -9.50 -4.46 -16.68
CA ARG A 8 -10.02 -5.40 -15.68
C ARG A 8 -10.64 -6.57 -16.45
N ASP A 9 -10.14 -7.76 -16.15
CA ASP A 9 -10.54 -9.05 -16.71
C ASP A 9 -10.06 -9.32 -18.15
N SER A 10 -8.78 -9.63 -18.30
CA SER A 10 -8.39 -10.63 -19.31
C SER A 10 -8.92 -11.97 -18.83
N GLY A 11 -10.16 -12.31 -19.21
CA GLY A 11 -10.83 -13.59 -18.91
C GLY A 11 -10.13 -14.82 -19.51
N THR A 12 -8.80 -14.81 -19.64
CA THR A 12 -7.97 -15.84 -20.28
C THR A 12 -6.87 -16.40 -19.39
N ARG A 13 -6.48 -15.74 -18.29
CA ARG A 13 -5.52 -16.32 -17.32
C ARG A 13 -6.25 -16.98 -16.15
N ARG A 14 -6.15 -18.31 -16.07
CA ARG A 14 -6.66 -19.11 -14.94
C ARG A 14 -5.95 -18.86 -13.60
N ILE A 15 -4.82 -18.14 -13.60
CA ILE A 15 -4.00 -17.87 -12.41
C ILE A 15 -3.79 -16.37 -12.31
N ARG A 16 -4.04 -15.82 -11.13
CA ARG A 16 -3.76 -14.42 -10.79
C ARG A 16 -2.47 -14.33 -9.97
N LEU A 17 -1.62 -13.37 -10.32
CA LEU A 17 -0.39 -13.05 -9.59
C LEU A 17 -0.58 -11.72 -8.84
N ILE A 18 -0.65 -11.77 -7.52
CA ILE A 18 -0.73 -10.59 -6.66
C ILE A 18 0.62 -10.42 -5.95
N ALA A 19 1.22 -9.24 -6.07
CA ALA A 19 2.44 -8.91 -5.34
C ALA A 19 2.10 -8.37 -3.94
N LEU A 20 2.77 -8.90 -2.92
CA LEU A 20 2.72 -8.36 -1.57
C LEU A 20 3.95 -7.48 -1.33
N LEU A 21 3.75 -6.21 -1.00
CA LEU A 21 4.83 -5.27 -0.69
C LEU A 21 4.76 -4.85 0.78
N ALA A 22 5.73 -5.24 1.60
CA ALA A 22 5.93 -4.66 2.92
C ALA A 22 6.86 -3.45 2.84
N VAL A 23 6.46 -2.32 3.42
CA VAL A 23 7.21 -1.06 3.32
C VAL A 23 7.02 -0.18 4.54
N ARG A 24 8.11 0.47 4.96
CA ARG A 24 8.12 1.60 5.89
C ARG A 24 9.16 2.59 5.40
N ASN A 25 8.76 3.83 5.14
CA ASN A 25 9.65 4.88 4.66
C ASN A 25 10.46 4.49 3.41
N GLY A 26 9.77 3.96 2.40
CA GLY A 26 10.37 3.37 1.21
C GLY A 26 10.59 4.33 0.03
N MET A 27 10.39 5.64 0.21
CA MET A 27 10.22 6.56 -0.92
C MET A 27 11.38 6.58 -1.91
N ARG A 28 12.61 6.33 -1.42
CA ARG A 28 13.80 6.21 -2.27
C ARG A 28 13.67 5.11 -3.34
N HIS A 29 13.01 4.01 -3.04
CA HIS A 29 12.97 2.80 -3.88
C HIS A 29 11.60 2.54 -4.48
N LEU A 30 10.55 2.99 -3.80
CA LEU A 30 9.17 2.68 -4.11
C LEU A 30 8.76 3.07 -5.55
N PRO A 31 9.13 4.25 -6.11
CA PRO A 31 8.82 4.56 -7.50
C PRO A 31 9.48 3.60 -8.50
N GLY A 32 10.72 3.16 -8.22
CA GLY A 32 11.44 2.20 -9.06
C GLY A 32 10.82 0.80 -8.98
N PHE A 33 10.43 0.38 -7.78
CA PHE A 33 9.70 -0.86 -7.56
C PHE A 33 8.39 -0.90 -8.34
N LEU A 34 7.55 0.14 -8.24
CA LEU A 34 6.25 0.18 -8.92
C LEU A 34 6.40 0.15 -10.44
N ARG A 35 7.36 0.91 -10.99
CA ARG A 35 7.69 0.86 -12.43
C ARG A 35 8.10 -0.53 -12.90
N ASN A 36 8.76 -1.32 -12.06
CA ASN A 36 9.22 -2.66 -12.41
C ASN A 36 8.12 -3.72 -12.22
N VAL A 37 7.43 -3.72 -11.08
CA VAL A 37 6.54 -4.80 -10.66
C VAL A 37 5.13 -4.65 -11.20
N ALA A 38 4.60 -3.42 -11.30
CA ALA A 38 3.22 -3.19 -11.75
C ALA A 38 2.89 -3.82 -13.12
N PRO A 39 3.79 -3.80 -14.13
CA PRO A 39 3.52 -4.44 -15.42
C PRO A 39 3.46 -5.99 -15.39
N GLN A 40 3.93 -6.62 -14.30
CA GLN A 40 4.10 -8.07 -14.20
C GLN A 40 3.06 -8.75 -13.31
N ALA A 41 2.36 -7.98 -12.47
CA ALA A 41 1.37 -8.48 -11.52
C ALA A 41 -0.04 -7.99 -11.88
N ASP A 42 -1.06 -8.77 -11.50
CA ASP A 42 -2.46 -8.40 -11.66
C ASP A 42 -2.94 -7.43 -10.54
N GLY A 43 -2.05 -7.07 -9.62
CA GLY A 43 -2.29 -6.13 -8.54
C GLY A 43 -1.22 -6.19 -7.46
N ILE A 44 -1.14 -5.14 -6.65
CA ILE A 44 -0.23 -5.02 -5.51
C ILE A 44 -1.05 -4.80 -4.24
N VAL A 45 -0.83 -5.61 -3.22
CA VAL A 45 -1.28 -5.35 -1.85
C VAL A 45 -0.10 -4.81 -1.07
N ALA A 46 -0.22 -3.61 -0.53
CA ALA A 46 0.84 -2.98 0.25
C ALA A 46 0.57 -3.08 1.75
N LEU A 47 1.58 -3.45 2.53
CA LEU A 47 1.61 -3.36 3.98
C LEU A 47 2.46 -2.13 4.34
N ASP A 48 1.80 -1.02 4.66
CA ASP A 48 2.46 0.21 5.11
C ASP A 48 2.60 0.19 6.64
N ASP A 49 3.80 -0.09 7.12
CA ASP A 49 4.14 -0.22 8.55
C ASP A 49 4.39 1.16 9.22
N GLY A 50 3.53 2.13 8.91
CA GLY A 50 3.56 3.48 9.46
C GLY A 50 4.65 4.35 8.85
N SER A 51 4.63 4.50 7.53
CA SER A 51 5.48 5.46 6.84
C SER A 51 5.12 6.91 7.19
N SER A 52 6.13 7.77 7.21
CA SER A 52 6.04 9.21 7.48
C SER A 52 6.70 10.06 6.39
N ASP A 53 7.09 9.45 5.27
CA ASP A 53 7.85 10.06 4.18
C ASP A 53 7.03 10.22 2.87
N GLY A 54 5.70 10.07 2.95
CA GLY A 54 4.81 10.06 1.78
C GLY A 54 4.70 8.71 1.06
N SER A 55 5.38 7.65 1.52
CA SER A 55 5.24 6.30 0.93
C SER A 55 3.80 5.80 0.93
N GLY A 56 3.09 5.99 2.04
CA GLY A 56 1.68 5.60 2.14
C GLY A 56 0.76 6.31 1.15
N ASP A 57 1.02 7.59 0.87
CA ASP A 57 0.22 8.39 -0.06
C ASP A 57 0.48 7.95 -1.50
N LEU A 58 1.74 7.75 -1.86
CA LEU A 58 2.13 7.28 -3.18
C LEU A 58 1.51 5.89 -3.47
N LEU A 59 1.52 4.98 -2.49
CA LEU A 59 0.87 3.67 -2.63
C LEU A 59 -0.63 3.80 -2.86
N THR A 60 -1.31 4.67 -2.11
CA THR A 60 -2.77 4.84 -2.20
C THR A 60 -3.20 5.42 -3.54
N GLN A 61 -2.36 6.26 -4.15
CA GLN A 61 -2.64 6.92 -5.42
C GLN A 61 -2.29 6.07 -6.65
N HIS A 62 -1.48 5.03 -6.49
CA HIS A 62 -1.00 4.25 -7.62
C HIS A 62 -2.04 3.19 -8.03
N GLU A 63 -2.59 3.35 -9.23
CA GLU A 63 -3.51 2.45 -9.94
C GLU A 63 -3.28 0.92 -9.82
N ALA A 64 -2.03 0.44 -9.90
CA ALA A 64 -1.73 -1.00 -9.72
C ALA A 64 -1.83 -1.50 -8.26
N VAL A 65 -1.90 -0.60 -7.27
CA VAL A 65 -2.08 -0.93 -5.86
C VAL A 65 -3.58 -1.09 -5.62
N ILE A 66 -3.98 -2.32 -5.28
CA ILE A 66 -5.39 -2.68 -5.12
C ILE A 66 -5.85 -2.58 -3.67
N GLU A 67 -4.93 -2.59 -2.71
CA GLU A 67 -5.20 -2.44 -1.28
C GLU A 67 -3.94 -1.95 -0.55
N VAL A 68 -4.12 -1.05 0.42
CA VAL A 68 -3.06 -0.62 1.35
C VAL A 68 -3.49 -0.93 2.78
N LEU A 69 -2.89 -1.96 3.36
CA LEU A 69 -3.07 -2.32 4.76
C LEU A 69 -2.12 -1.47 5.61
N ARG A 70 -2.70 -0.64 6.48
CA ARG A 70 -1.96 0.15 7.47
C ARG A 70 -2.10 -0.48 8.85
N ARG A 71 -1.11 -0.31 9.72
CA ARG A 71 -1.30 -0.61 11.14
C ARG A 71 -2.53 0.15 11.66
N PRO A 72 -3.43 -0.51 12.42
CA PRO A 72 -4.49 0.20 13.11
C PRO A 72 -3.89 1.30 13.97
N ALA A 73 -4.50 2.49 13.97
CA ALA A 73 -4.13 3.51 14.96
C ALA A 73 -4.35 2.89 16.35
N VAL A 74 -3.28 2.74 17.13
CA VAL A 74 -3.44 2.38 18.55
C VAL A 74 -4.23 3.52 19.16
N ASN A 75 -5.49 3.27 19.51
CA ASN A 75 -6.41 4.26 20.05
C ASN A 75 -5.69 5.14 21.10
N ALA A 76 -5.47 6.41 20.77
CA ALA A 76 -4.90 7.44 21.65
C ALA A 76 -5.88 7.87 22.76
N SER A 77 -6.85 7.02 23.12
CA SER A 77 -7.93 7.30 24.08
C SER A 77 -7.72 6.66 25.45
N LYS A 78 -6.56 6.05 25.73
CA LYS A 78 -6.24 5.51 27.07
C LYS A 78 -5.27 6.35 27.92
N ALA A 79 -4.83 7.52 27.45
CA ALA A 79 -3.80 8.30 28.14
C ALA A 79 -4.30 9.53 28.94
N THR A 80 -5.62 9.73 29.12
CA THR A 80 -6.14 10.96 29.78
C THR A 80 -6.85 10.76 31.12
N THR A 81 -6.99 9.54 31.66
CA THR A 81 -7.61 9.35 32.99
C THR A 81 -6.64 8.73 33.99
N SER A 82 -5.64 9.52 34.40
CA SER A 82 -4.97 9.34 35.69
C SER A 82 -4.46 10.70 36.17
N SER A 83 -5.39 11.61 36.46
CA SER A 83 -5.12 12.76 37.31
C SER A 83 -6.32 12.95 38.23
N ASN A 84 -6.01 13.16 39.51
CA ASN A 84 -6.88 13.60 40.61
C ASN A 84 -7.36 12.46 41.52
N ASN A 85 -6.52 12.15 42.51
CA ASN A 85 -6.90 12.12 43.93
C ASN A 85 -5.63 12.15 44.78
N ALA A 86 -5.22 13.35 45.19
CA ALA A 86 -4.36 13.62 46.34
C ALA A 86 -4.78 14.97 46.93
#